data_AF-A0A5N9I5D1-F1
#
_entry.id   AF-A0A5N9I5D1-F1
#
_cell.length_a   1.000
_cell.length_b   1.000
_cell.length_c   1.000
_cell.angle_alpha   90.00
_cell.angle_beta   90.00
_cell.angle_gamma   90.00
#
_symmetry.space_group_name_H-M   'P 1'
#
loop_
_entity.id
_entity.type
_entity.pdbx_description
1 polymer ?
#
loop_
_entity_poly.entity_id
_entity_poly.type
_entity_poly.pdbx_seq_one_letter_code
_entity_poly.pdbx_strand_id
1 'polypeptide(L)'
;MNQKFKFHTLPQRSGEVANVFIHGYSAGHDMEDRCALRKCIPSSLHNCINIFAFWPSGHWSQFDNMSSGGVSAITRLNVLAGAAAAVADRAIHFNTSRNRATEMGKTLLQQLERYLFQHHPYISRVNLVGHSLGGRVVVSALLDWMKKPSDGKLEIGDVLLMAAATELSGADALAIGKRLKGKLYNARSSDDNILLFNLGESSAGRHEVENCVDVPMSGFGHTDYWPQLEQVLRKSGFHGYQGGIPALNQPLPTVKTPDPVFADHLLYDLLELTSGRIRDQVVKHVRSSSWASLEIENSVYLLTKEFQLLGGHCLVNLARGRGLKYVQILLMLAEHYDLVSELHDCAQVIEMEALLISKCFRSSFGEGHVLGARTDIVAQMDAMTEKGYFEQVDALATSLTMTSYFSTSEAPKPDYRTTAPARASKELTLISASALSTFAELIPTQRIKAAVTNLKSAVKPGYSALIPAVAILFYARFKLDNEGLL
;
A
#
# COMPACT_ATOMS: atom_id res chain seq x y z
N MET A 1 -6.22 6.33 -16.69
CA MET A 1 -5.80 5.52 -15.54
C MET A 1 -4.35 5.08 -15.77
N ASN A 2 -3.49 5.16 -14.76
CA ASN A 2 -2.07 4.85 -14.89
C ASN A 2 -1.90 3.31 -14.92
N GLN A 3 -1.66 2.72 -16.09
CA GLN A 3 -1.40 1.28 -16.24
C GLN A 3 0.03 0.96 -15.80
N LYS A 4 0.32 1.09 -14.50
CA LYS A 4 1.67 0.88 -13.96
C LYS A 4 1.66 -0.11 -12.81
N PHE A 5 2.54 -1.09 -12.88
CA PHE A 5 2.86 -1.95 -11.76
C PHE A 5 3.78 -1.20 -10.79
N LYS A 6 3.54 -1.41 -9.49
CA LYS A 6 4.52 -1.13 -8.45
C LYS A 6 5.19 -2.45 -8.09
N PHE A 7 6.41 -2.64 -8.57
CA PHE A 7 7.21 -3.81 -8.21
C PHE A 7 7.90 -3.62 -6.86
N HIS A 8 7.98 -4.70 -6.09
CA HIS A 8 8.68 -4.71 -4.81
C HIS A 8 9.41 -6.04 -4.62
N THR A 9 10.72 -5.96 -4.47
CA THR A 9 11.56 -7.12 -4.17
C THR A 9 11.58 -7.34 -2.66
N LEU A 10 11.35 -8.58 -2.22
CA LEU A 10 11.43 -8.97 -0.81
C LEU A 10 12.89 -9.05 -0.34
N PRO A 11 13.15 -8.93 0.98
CA PRO A 11 14.48 -9.15 1.53
C PRO A 11 14.99 -10.56 1.21
N GLN A 12 16.32 -10.70 1.11
CA GLN A 12 17.08 -11.89 0.65
C GLN A 12 17.14 -12.01 -0.88
N ARG A 13 18.36 -11.84 -1.42
CA ARG A 13 18.62 -11.44 -2.82
C ARG A 13 19.64 -12.34 -3.54
N SER A 14 19.63 -13.64 -3.28
CA SER A 14 20.50 -14.56 -4.00
C SER A 14 19.74 -15.29 -5.10
N GLY A 15 20.36 -15.46 -6.26
CA GLY A 15 19.87 -16.31 -7.35
C GLY A 15 19.73 -15.60 -8.70
N GLU A 16 19.75 -16.39 -9.77
CA GLU A 16 19.59 -15.91 -11.16
C GLU A 16 18.13 -15.98 -11.65
N VAL A 17 17.23 -16.53 -10.82
CA VAL A 17 15.81 -16.72 -11.10
C VAL A 17 14.98 -15.90 -10.12
N ALA A 18 14.00 -15.16 -10.64
CA ALA A 18 13.00 -14.48 -9.82
C ALA A 18 11.62 -15.14 -9.86
N ASN A 19 10.95 -15.21 -8.71
CA ASN A 19 9.53 -15.53 -8.63
C ASN A 19 8.74 -14.22 -8.55
N VAL A 20 7.82 -14.02 -9.49
CA VAL A 20 6.97 -12.82 -9.55
C VAL A 20 5.56 -13.17 -9.13
N PHE A 21 5.08 -12.53 -8.07
CA PHE A 21 3.76 -12.74 -7.48
C PHE A 21 2.79 -11.64 -7.92
N ILE A 22 1.68 -12.04 -8.54
CA ILE A 22 0.62 -11.16 -9.01
C ILE A 22 -0.66 -11.48 -8.22
N HIS A 23 -1.11 -10.51 -7.43
CA HIS A 23 -2.27 -10.65 -6.56
C HIS A 23 -3.62 -10.51 -7.31
N GLY A 24 -4.67 -11.03 -6.67
CA GLY A 24 -6.05 -10.96 -7.15
C GLY A 24 -6.78 -9.66 -6.84
N TYR A 25 -8.09 -9.66 -7.14
CA TYR A 25 -9.03 -8.62 -6.74
C TYR A 25 -9.08 -8.51 -5.22
N SER A 26 -9.19 -7.29 -4.68
CA SER A 26 -9.17 -6.99 -3.25
C SER A 26 -7.85 -7.29 -2.54
N ALA A 27 -7.13 -8.36 -2.86
CA ALA A 27 -5.77 -8.58 -2.36
C ALA A 27 -4.82 -7.48 -2.86
N GLY A 28 -3.86 -7.06 -2.03
CA GLY A 28 -2.79 -6.10 -2.37
C GLY A 28 -3.25 -4.68 -2.72
N HIS A 29 -4.54 -4.36 -2.48
CA HIS A 29 -5.12 -3.08 -2.91
C HIS A 29 -4.60 -1.89 -2.08
N ASP A 30 -4.35 -2.10 -0.79
CA ASP A 30 -3.81 -1.12 0.15
C ASP A 30 -2.56 -1.64 0.86
N MET A 31 -1.99 -0.83 1.75
CA MET A 31 -0.77 -1.20 2.48
C MET A 31 -0.98 -2.34 3.48
N GLU A 32 -2.17 -2.46 4.09
CA GLU A 32 -2.45 -3.55 5.04
C GLU A 32 -2.41 -4.90 4.32
N ASP A 33 -3.06 -4.98 3.16
CA ASP A 33 -3.06 -6.18 2.34
C ASP A 33 -1.69 -6.51 1.75
N ARG A 34 -0.94 -5.50 1.31
CA ARG A 34 0.44 -5.68 0.83
C ARG A 34 1.31 -6.29 1.94
N CYS A 35 1.16 -5.83 3.19
CA CYS A 35 1.88 -6.41 4.33
C CYS A 35 1.43 -7.85 4.60
N ALA A 36 0.12 -8.14 4.54
CA ALA A 36 -0.42 -9.49 4.75
C ALA A 36 0.07 -10.49 3.69
N LEU A 37 0.07 -10.10 2.41
CA LEU A 37 0.55 -10.94 1.31
C LEU A 37 2.03 -11.31 1.47
N ARG A 38 2.86 -10.38 1.93
CA ARG A 38 4.30 -10.62 2.11
C ARG A 38 4.57 -11.70 3.16
N LYS A 39 3.78 -11.73 4.23
CA LYS A 39 3.86 -12.76 5.28
C LYS A 39 3.46 -14.16 4.80
N CYS A 40 2.78 -14.25 3.65
CA CYS A 40 2.37 -15.52 3.07
C CYS A 40 3.47 -16.20 2.24
N ILE A 41 4.57 -15.51 1.93
CA ILE A 41 5.67 -16.09 1.13
C ILE A 41 6.48 -17.05 2.01
N PRO A 42 6.51 -18.35 1.70
CA PRO A 42 7.19 -19.34 2.55
C PRO A 42 8.69 -19.12 2.59
N SER A 43 9.30 -19.48 3.73
CA SER A 43 10.73 -19.28 3.93
C SER A 43 11.63 -20.08 3.01
N SER A 44 11.14 -21.21 2.50
CA SER A 44 11.84 -22.02 1.50
C SER A 44 11.97 -21.32 0.13
N LEU A 45 11.18 -20.29 -0.15
CA LEU A 45 11.36 -19.46 -1.34
C LEU A 45 12.35 -18.32 -1.14
N HIS A 46 12.80 -18.06 0.09
CA HIS A 46 13.67 -16.92 0.39
C HIS A 46 15.09 -17.02 -0.20
N ASN A 47 15.52 -18.20 -0.67
CA ASN A 47 16.77 -18.36 -1.40
C ASN A 47 16.64 -17.98 -2.89
N CYS A 48 15.48 -17.48 -3.32
CA CYS A 48 15.23 -16.91 -4.64
C CYS A 48 14.87 -15.43 -4.52
N ILE A 49 15.00 -14.70 -5.62
CA ILE A 49 14.54 -13.32 -5.67
C ILE A 49 13.01 -13.33 -5.81
N ASN A 50 12.31 -12.84 -4.80
CA ASN A 50 10.85 -12.80 -4.80
C ASN A 50 10.37 -11.37 -5.02
N ILE A 51 9.52 -11.16 -6.03
CA ILE A 51 9.04 -9.84 -6.44
C ILE A 51 7.52 -9.85 -6.42
N PHE A 52 6.90 -8.92 -5.69
CA PHE A 52 5.49 -8.62 -5.88
C PHE A 52 5.29 -7.61 -7.00
N ALA A 53 4.32 -7.88 -7.87
CA ALA A 53 3.87 -6.95 -8.90
C ALA A 53 2.49 -6.40 -8.51
N PHE A 54 2.49 -5.29 -7.76
CA PHE A 54 1.24 -4.66 -7.33
C PHE A 54 0.60 -3.89 -8.48
N TRP A 55 -0.70 -4.09 -8.68
CA TRP A 55 -1.48 -3.42 -9.71
C TRP A 55 -2.79 -2.88 -9.10
N PRO A 56 -3.44 -1.89 -9.71
CA PRO A 56 -4.67 -1.28 -9.17
C PRO A 56 -5.87 -2.23 -9.33
N SER A 57 -5.88 -3.31 -8.55
CA SER A 57 -6.86 -4.40 -8.61
C SER A 57 -8.26 -3.98 -8.16
N GLY A 58 -8.36 -2.93 -7.33
CA GLY A 58 -9.61 -2.50 -6.71
C GLY A 58 -10.01 -3.39 -5.53
N HIS A 59 -11.01 -2.97 -4.77
CA HIS A 59 -11.49 -3.69 -3.58
C HIS A 59 -13.01 -3.78 -3.53
N TRP A 60 -13.54 -4.91 -3.03
CA TRP A 60 -14.99 -5.16 -3.00
C TRP A 60 -15.78 -4.16 -2.17
N SER A 61 -15.18 -3.58 -1.12
CA SER A 61 -15.83 -2.58 -0.26
C SER A 61 -15.70 -1.13 -0.74
N GLN A 62 -14.89 -0.85 -1.78
CA GLN A 62 -14.68 0.52 -2.26
C GLN A 62 -15.83 0.98 -3.15
N PHE A 63 -16.62 1.94 -2.67
CA PHE A 63 -17.60 2.66 -3.48
C PHE A 63 -17.00 3.99 -3.94
N ASP A 64 -17.10 4.29 -5.24
CA ASP A 64 -16.76 5.63 -5.72
C ASP A 64 -17.69 6.67 -5.09
N ASN A 65 -17.21 7.90 -4.84
CA ASN A 65 -17.99 8.95 -4.16
C ASN A 65 -19.35 9.26 -4.82
N MET A 66 -19.44 9.13 -6.15
CA MET A 66 -20.71 9.26 -6.88
C MET A 66 -21.64 8.07 -6.62
N SER A 67 -21.09 6.86 -6.55
CA SER A 67 -21.84 5.63 -6.30
C SER A 67 -22.33 5.56 -4.86
N SER A 68 -21.48 5.91 -3.88
CA SER A 68 -21.87 5.97 -2.47
C SER A 68 -22.96 7.01 -2.21
N GLY A 69 -22.89 8.17 -2.87
CA GLY A 69 -23.94 9.19 -2.85
C GLY A 69 -25.26 8.69 -3.46
N GLY A 70 -25.20 8.02 -4.61
CA GLY A 70 -26.37 7.45 -5.29
C GLY A 70 -27.02 6.30 -4.51
N VAL A 71 -26.24 5.34 -4.03
CA VAL A 71 -26.71 4.22 -3.20
C VAL A 71 -27.32 4.74 -1.90
N SER A 72 -26.68 5.71 -1.24
CA SER A 72 -27.24 6.31 -0.01
C SER A 72 -28.57 7.01 -0.28
N ALA A 73 -28.68 7.78 -1.37
CA ALA A 73 -29.92 8.46 -1.75
C ALA A 73 -31.06 7.47 -2.05
N ILE A 74 -30.77 6.38 -2.78
CA ILE A 74 -31.77 5.35 -3.10
C ILE A 74 -32.15 4.56 -1.84
N THR A 75 -31.20 4.24 -0.96
CA THR A 75 -31.46 3.54 0.32
C THR A 75 -32.40 4.34 1.22
N ARG A 76 -32.26 5.68 1.24
CA ARG A 76 -33.16 6.58 1.98
C ARG A 76 -34.60 6.56 1.45
N LEU A 77 -34.79 6.23 0.17
CA LEU A 77 -36.11 6.13 -0.45
C LEU A 77 -36.68 4.71 -0.31
N ASN A 78 -35.85 3.69 -0.47
CA ASN A 78 -36.22 2.28 -0.33
C ASN A 78 -34.97 1.42 -0.08
N VAL A 79 -34.93 0.74 1.07
CA VAL A 79 -33.79 -0.09 1.50
C VAL A 79 -33.52 -1.24 0.52
N LEU A 80 -34.55 -1.89 -0.03
CA LEU A 80 -34.39 -2.99 -1.00
C LEU A 80 -33.86 -2.49 -2.34
N ALA A 81 -34.33 -1.32 -2.79
CA ALA A 81 -33.78 -0.68 -3.99
C ALA A 81 -32.32 -0.24 -3.79
N GLY A 82 -31.98 0.24 -2.59
CA GLY A 82 -30.60 0.56 -2.21
C GLY A 82 -29.70 -0.67 -2.22
N ALA A 83 -30.18 -1.80 -1.68
CA ALA A 83 -29.45 -3.08 -1.71
C ALA A 83 -29.25 -3.58 -3.15
N ALA A 84 -30.28 -3.52 -4.00
CA ALA A 84 -30.17 -3.88 -5.41
C ALA A 84 -29.18 -2.99 -6.17
N ALA A 85 -29.22 -1.67 -5.92
CA ALA A 85 -28.27 -0.72 -6.49
C ALA A 85 -26.83 -1.00 -6.04
N ALA A 86 -26.61 -1.33 -4.77
CA ALA A 86 -25.30 -1.73 -4.28
C ALA A 86 -24.80 -3.00 -4.98
N VAL A 87 -25.62 -4.04 -5.11
CA VAL A 87 -25.25 -5.27 -5.84
C VAL A 87 -24.90 -4.99 -7.31
N ALA A 88 -25.71 -4.17 -8.00
CA ALA A 88 -25.46 -3.80 -9.39
C ALA A 88 -24.14 -3.04 -9.55
N ASP A 89 -23.88 -2.07 -8.67
CA ASP A 89 -22.63 -1.33 -8.63
C ASP A 89 -21.42 -2.24 -8.39
N ARG A 90 -21.53 -3.20 -7.46
CA ARG A 90 -20.46 -4.19 -7.22
C ARG A 90 -20.19 -5.06 -8.46
N ALA A 91 -21.21 -5.46 -9.19
CA ALA A 91 -21.06 -6.23 -10.42
C ALA A 91 -20.33 -5.42 -11.52
N ILE A 92 -20.69 -4.14 -11.68
CA ILE A 92 -20.02 -3.22 -12.63
C ILE A 92 -18.55 -3.01 -12.24
N HIS A 93 -18.29 -2.80 -10.95
CA HIS A 93 -16.94 -2.58 -10.45
C HIS A 93 -16.04 -3.82 -10.66
N PHE A 94 -16.59 -5.02 -10.41
CA PHE A 94 -15.89 -6.27 -10.68
C PHE A 94 -15.60 -6.45 -12.18
N ASN A 95 -16.57 -6.19 -13.07
CA ASN A 95 -16.36 -6.30 -14.51
C ASN A 95 -15.31 -5.28 -15.03
N THR A 96 -15.32 -4.07 -14.47
CA THR A 96 -14.31 -3.05 -14.75
C THR A 96 -12.91 -3.53 -14.33
N SER A 97 -12.83 -4.19 -13.17
CA SER A 97 -11.59 -4.78 -12.64
C SER A 97 -11.09 -5.94 -13.50
N ARG A 98 -11.99 -6.77 -14.06
CA ARG A 98 -11.65 -7.83 -15.05
C ARG A 98 -11.00 -7.24 -16.30
N ASN A 99 -11.62 -6.23 -16.90
CA ASN A 99 -11.08 -5.57 -18.09
C ASN A 99 -9.72 -4.92 -17.78
N ARG A 100 -9.61 -4.28 -16.62
CA ARG A 100 -8.34 -3.70 -16.15
C ARG A 100 -7.25 -4.76 -15.99
N ALA A 101 -7.54 -5.93 -15.44
CA ALA A 101 -6.58 -7.02 -15.31
C ALA A 101 -6.04 -7.47 -16.67
N THR A 102 -6.89 -7.60 -17.69
CA THR A 102 -6.48 -7.89 -19.07
C THR A 102 -5.54 -6.81 -19.61
N GLU A 103 -5.92 -5.53 -19.46
CA GLU A 103 -5.07 -4.43 -19.93
C GLU A 103 -3.73 -4.33 -19.17
N MET A 104 -3.73 -4.55 -17.86
CA MET A 104 -2.49 -4.61 -17.06
C MET A 104 -1.58 -5.75 -17.56
N GLY A 105 -2.14 -6.92 -17.86
CA GLY A 105 -1.39 -8.07 -18.38
C GLY A 105 -0.57 -7.74 -19.63
N LYS A 106 -1.14 -6.97 -20.56
CA LYS A 106 -0.42 -6.53 -21.78
C LYS A 106 0.83 -5.68 -21.51
N THR A 107 0.95 -5.10 -20.32
CA THR A 107 2.09 -4.25 -19.93
C THR A 107 3.05 -4.94 -18.97
N LEU A 108 2.68 -6.09 -18.38
CA LEU A 108 3.40 -6.74 -17.29
C LEU A 108 4.87 -7.02 -17.65
N LEU A 109 5.10 -7.77 -18.74
CA LEU A 109 6.45 -8.23 -19.08
C LEU A 109 7.38 -7.07 -19.45
N GLN A 110 6.89 -6.07 -20.17
CA GLN A 110 7.67 -4.88 -20.53
C GLN A 110 8.09 -4.08 -19.28
N GLN A 111 7.17 -3.88 -18.35
CA GLN A 111 7.47 -3.14 -17.12
C GLN A 111 8.37 -3.94 -16.17
N LEU A 112 8.16 -5.26 -16.10
CA LEU A 112 8.99 -6.18 -15.33
C LEU A 112 10.42 -6.21 -15.89
N GLU A 113 10.60 -6.33 -17.20
CA GLU A 113 11.92 -6.31 -17.83
C GLU A 113 12.68 -5.01 -17.53
N ARG A 114 12.00 -3.85 -17.58
CA ARG A 114 12.59 -2.57 -17.16
C ARG A 114 12.98 -2.55 -15.68
N TYR A 115 12.12 -3.08 -14.82
CA TYR A 115 12.39 -3.17 -13.38
C TYR A 115 13.60 -4.07 -13.09
N LEU A 116 13.64 -5.25 -13.70
CA LEU A 116 14.76 -6.19 -13.58
C LEU A 116 16.05 -5.58 -14.11
N PHE A 117 16.02 -4.92 -15.27
CA PHE A 117 17.19 -4.24 -15.80
C PHE A 117 17.76 -3.17 -14.84
N GLN A 118 16.90 -2.43 -14.14
CA GLN A 118 17.31 -1.37 -13.22
C GLN A 118 17.79 -1.90 -11.87
N HIS A 119 17.16 -2.95 -11.34
CA HIS A 119 17.38 -3.38 -9.95
C HIS A 119 18.09 -4.73 -9.83
N HIS A 120 17.95 -5.62 -10.82
CA HIS A 120 18.45 -6.99 -10.81
C HIS A 120 18.96 -7.43 -12.20
N PRO A 121 19.99 -6.76 -12.74
CA PRO A 121 20.41 -6.94 -14.14
C PRO A 121 20.95 -8.35 -14.48
N TYR A 122 21.22 -9.16 -13.45
CA TYR A 122 21.69 -10.54 -13.57
C TYR A 122 20.56 -11.58 -13.68
N ILE A 123 19.30 -11.16 -13.52
CA ILE A 123 18.14 -12.07 -13.66
C ILE A 123 17.83 -12.26 -15.14
N SER A 124 17.94 -13.50 -15.60
CA SER A 124 17.63 -13.91 -16.98
C SER A 124 16.33 -14.70 -17.08
N ARG A 125 15.81 -15.23 -15.97
CA ARG A 125 14.59 -16.04 -15.93
C ARG A 125 13.65 -15.62 -14.82
N VAL A 126 12.36 -15.60 -15.14
CA VAL A 126 11.27 -15.35 -14.17
C VAL A 126 10.25 -16.48 -14.16
N ASN A 127 9.79 -16.84 -12.98
CA ASN A 127 8.57 -17.63 -12.79
C ASN A 127 7.41 -16.69 -12.44
N LEU A 128 6.21 -16.99 -12.92
CA LEU A 128 5.01 -16.16 -12.69
C LEU A 128 4.01 -16.90 -11.82
N VAL A 129 3.55 -16.26 -10.73
CA VAL A 129 2.53 -16.82 -9.84
C VAL A 129 1.36 -15.84 -9.78
N GLY A 130 0.21 -16.22 -10.34
CA GLY A 130 -0.97 -15.37 -10.42
C GLY A 130 -2.15 -15.95 -9.65
N HIS A 131 -2.74 -15.18 -8.72
CA HIS A 131 -3.95 -15.57 -8.00
C HIS A 131 -5.18 -14.83 -8.53
N SER A 132 -6.32 -15.51 -8.73
CA SER A 132 -7.59 -14.84 -9.08
C SER A 132 -7.44 -13.95 -10.32
N LEU A 133 -7.80 -12.65 -10.26
CA LEU A 133 -7.55 -11.70 -11.36
C LEU A 133 -6.06 -11.52 -11.67
N GLY A 134 -5.16 -11.76 -10.74
CA GLY A 134 -3.72 -11.83 -11.01
C GLY A 134 -3.38 -12.99 -11.95
N GLY A 135 -4.12 -14.10 -11.90
CA GLY A 135 -4.06 -15.16 -12.90
C GLY A 135 -4.49 -14.67 -14.30
N ARG A 136 -5.52 -13.82 -14.38
CA ARG A 136 -5.91 -13.16 -15.65
C ARG A 136 -4.82 -12.24 -16.18
N VAL A 137 -4.18 -11.45 -15.31
CA VAL A 137 -3.04 -10.61 -15.69
C VAL A 137 -1.93 -11.48 -16.31
N VAL A 138 -1.59 -12.60 -15.68
CA VAL A 138 -0.56 -13.53 -16.17
C VAL A 138 -0.95 -14.14 -17.51
N VAL A 139 -2.16 -14.71 -17.64
CA VAL A 139 -2.62 -15.29 -18.91
C VAL A 139 -2.63 -14.24 -20.03
N SER A 140 -3.13 -13.04 -19.75
CA SER A 140 -3.13 -11.96 -20.74
C SER A 140 -1.73 -11.52 -21.13
N ALA A 141 -0.77 -11.51 -20.19
CA ALA A 141 0.62 -11.19 -20.48
C ALA A 141 1.27 -12.23 -21.41
N LEU A 142 1.01 -13.51 -21.15
CA LEU A 142 1.53 -14.62 -21.95
C LEU A 142 0.92 -14.64 -23.35
N LEU A 143 -0.38 -14.37 -23.47
CA LEU A 143 -1.04 -14.26 -24.78
C LEU A 143 -0.56 -13.05 -25.59
N ASP A 144 -0.33 -11.89 -24.95
CA ASP A 144 0.25 -10.73 -25.66
C ASP A 144 1.69 -11.00 -26.08
N TRP A 145 2.48 -11.65 -25.23
CA TRP A 145 3.84 -12.09 -25.54
C TRP A 145 3.90 -13.01 -26.76
N MET A 146 2.94 -13.93 -26.91
CA MET A 146 2.80 -14.78 -28.09
C MET A 146 2.56 -14.00 -29.38
N LYS A 147 1.83 -12.89 -29.31
CA LYS A 147 1.54 -12.02 -30.46
C LYS A 147 2.71 -11.08 -30.78
N LYS A 148 3.47 -10.68 -29.76
CA LYS A 148 4.60 -9.74 -29.86
C LYS A 148 5.85 -10.35 -29.24
N PRO A 149 6.61 -11.15 -30.00
CA PRO A 149 7.86 -11.70 -29.51
C PRO A 149 8.82 -10.57 -29.14
N SER A 150 9.27 -10.53 -27.87
CA SER A 150 10.34 -9.62 -27.43
C SER A 150 11.69 -10.07 -28.00
N ASP A 151 12.61 -9.11 -28.20
CA ASP A 151 13.98 -9.30 -28.73
C ASP A 151 14.93 -10.11 -27.81
N GLY A 152 14.38 -10.79 -26.80
CA GLY A 152 14.97 -12.05 -26.32
C GLY A 152 16.01 -11.97 -25.20
N LYS A 153 15.71 -11.30 -24.08
CA LYS A 153 16.53 -11.43 -22.86
C LYS A 153 15.85 -12.12 -21.67
N LEU A 154 14.55 -11.93 -21.50
CA LEU A 154 13.83 -12.47 -20.35
C LEU A 154 13.15 -13.81 -20.69
N GLU A 155 13.62 -14.90 -20.09
CA GLU A 155 12.97 -16.20 -20.18
C GLU A 155 11.83 -16.33 -19.16
N ILE A 156 10.73 -16.94 -19.58
CA ILE A 156 9.64 -17.31 -18.67
C ILE A 156 9.78 -18.80 -18.34
N GLY A 157 10.00 -19.09 -17.05
CA GLY A 157 10.08 -20.43 -16.50
C GLY A 157 8.70 -21.00 -16.16
N ASP A 158 8.52 -21.41 -14.91
CA ASP A 158 7.26 -21.97 -14.43
C ASP A 158 6.19 -20.88 -14.27
N VAL A 159 4.95 -21.24 -14.59
CA VAL A 159 3.77 -20.39 -14.41
C VAL A 159 2.78 -21.12 -13.53
N LEU A 160 2.44 -20.56 -12.38
CA LEU A 160 1.46 -21.11 -11.44
C LEU A 160 0.22 -20.22 -11.38
N LEU A 161 -0.89 -20.74 -11.90
CA LEU A 161 -2.20 -20.11 -11.83
C LEU A 161 -2.96 -20.65 -10.61
N MET A 162 -3.28 -19.79 -9.64
CA MET A 162 -3.97 -20.14 -8.41
C MET A 162 -5.39 -19.58 -8.42
N ALA A 163 -6.41 -20.43 -8.43
CA ALA A 163 -7.81 -20.00 -8.53
C ALA A 163 -8.01 -18.91 -9.61
N ALA A 164 -7.41 -19.09 -10.80
CA ALA A 164 -7.35 -18.04 -11.80
C ALA A 164 -8.75 -17.65 -12.31
N ALA A 165 -9.07 -16.36 -12.19
CA ALA A 165 -10.34 -15.77 -12.59
C ALA A 165 -10.30 -15.33 -14.05
N THR A 166 -10.02 -16.29 -14.95
CA THR A 166 -9.98 -16.12 -16.40
C THR A 166 -10.35 -17.43 -17.07
N GLU A 167 -10.96 -17.33 -18.24
CA GLU A 167 -11.02 -18.46 -19.17
C GLU A 167 -9.63 -18.70 -19.78
N LEU A 168 -9.28 -19.97 -19.96
CA LEU A 168 -8.07 -20.41 -20.63
C LEU A 168 -8.40 -21.67 -21.44
N SER A 169 -8.31 -21.57 -22.76
CA SER A 169 -8.57 -22.72 -23.64
C SER A 169 -7.39 -23.69 -23.66
N GLY A 170 -7.65 -24.96 -23.97
CA GLY A 170 -6.59 -25.97 -24.13
C GLY A 170 -5.60 -25.62 -25.26
N ALA A 171 -6.07 -24.95 -26.32
CA ALA A 171 -5.23 -24.49 -27.42
C ALA A 171 -4.29 -23.35 -26.98
N ASP A 172 -4.80 -22.40 -26.21
CA ASP A 172 -3.98 -21.31 -25.64
C ASP A 172 -2.97 -21.86 -24.65
N ALA A 173 -3.38 -22.78 -23.76
CA ALA A 173 -2.50 -23.45 -22.81
C ALA A 173 -1.37 -24.20 -23.51
N LEU A 174 -1.67 -24.93 -24.59
CA LEU A 174 -0.66 -25.62 -25.41
C LEU A 174 0.31 -24.63 -26.06
N ALA A 175 -0.21 -23.53 -26.61
CA ALA A 175 0.60 -22.51 -27.28
C ALA A 175 1.55 -21.80 -26.29
N ILE A 176 1.06 -21.47 -25.09
CA ILE A 176 1.85 -20.94 -23.99
C ILE A 176 2.91 -21.95 -23.57
N GLY A 177 2.51 -23.19 -23.28
CA GLY A 177 3.40 -24.25 -22.78
C GLY A 177 4.57 -24.55 -23.70
N LYS A 178 4.39 -24.47 -25.03
CA LYS A 178 5.48 -24.65 -26.02
C LYS A 178 6.59 -23.60 -25.94
N ARG A 179 6.31 -22.43 -25.36
CA ARG A 179 7.26 -21.31 -25.32
C ARG A 179 7.90 -21.13 -23.94
N LEU A 180 7.29 -21.66 -22.89
CA LEU A 180 7.86 -21.65 -21.54
C LEU A 180 9.15 -22.48 -21.49
N LYS A 181 10.08 -22.07 -20.64
CA LYS A 181 11.24 -22.88 -20.20
C LYS A 181 10.93 -23.68 -18.93
N GLY A 182 9.65 -23.79 -18.60
CA GLY A 182 9.09 -24.49 -17.44
C GLY A 182 7.71 -25.04 -17.77
N LYS A 183 6.88 -25.23 -16.76
CA LYS A 183 5.51 -25.78 -16.90
C LYS A 183 4.44 -24.75 -16.58
N LEU A 184 3.27 -24.93 -17.18
CA LEU A 184 2.06 -24.19 -16.87
C LEU A 184 1.19 -25.01 -15.91
N TYR A 185 1.09 -24.56 -14.67
CA TYR A 185 0.33 -25.21 -13.60
C TYR A 185 -1.01 -24.51 -13.37
N ASN A 186 -2.08 -25.31 -13.22
CA ASN A 186 -3.40 -24.84 -12.84
C ASN A 186 -3.79 -25.38 -11.46
N ALA A 187 -3.55 -24.60 -10.41
CA ALA A 187 -4.01 -24.90 -9.06
C ALA A 187 -5.47 -24.47 -8.90
N ARG A 188 -6.36 -25.46 -8.93
CA ARG A 188 -7.81 -25.25 -8.99
C ARG A 188 -8.56 -25.92 -7.86
N SER A 189 -9.74 -25.39 -7.56
CA SER A 189 -10.67 -25.97 -6.58
C SER A 189 -12.11 -25.83 -7.08
N SER A 190 -12.86 -26.93 -7.07
CA SER A 190 -14.31 -26.91 -7.31
C SER A 190 -15.08 -26.22 -6.19
N ASP A 191 -14.50 -26.17 -4.99
CA ASP A 191 -15.06 -25.61 -3.75
C ASP A 191 -14.93 -24.08 -3.70
N ASP A 192 -14.22 -23.48 -4.67
CA ASP A 192 -14.11 -22.03 -4.81
C ASP A 192 -15.42 -21.44 -5.38
N ASN A 193 -16.30 -21.05 -4.46
CA ASN A 193 -17.59 -20.43 -4.79
C ASN A 193 -17.46 -18.96 -5.24
N ILE A 194 -16.34 -18.29 -4.99
CA ILE A 194 -16.19 -16.89 -5.42
C ILE A 194 -16.08 -16.80 -6.95
N LEU A 195 -15.41 -17.77 -7.55
CA LEU A 195 -15.27 -17.83 -9.01
C LEU A 195 -16.58 -18.13 -9.75
N LEU A 196 -17.65 -18.57 -9.07
CA LEU A 196 -19.00 -18.63 -9.66
C LEU A 196 -19.56 -17.24 -9.97
N PHE A 197 -19.10 -16.20 -9.28
CA PHE A 197 -19.49 -14.82 -9.55
C PHE A 197 -18.77 -14.23 -10.77
N ASN A 198 -17.86 -14.97 -11.40
CA ASN A 198 -17.27 -14.58 -12.69
C ASN A 198 -18.26 -14.84 -13.84
N LEU A 199 -19.35 -14.07 -13.87
CA LEU A 199 -20.45 -14.24 -14.80
C LEU A 199 -19.96 -14.23 -16.26
N GLY A 200 -20.38 -15.22 -17.03
CA GLY A 200 -20.12 -15.35 -18.47
C GLY A 200 -18.81 -16.02 -18.85
N GLU A 201 -18.01 -16.54 -17.91
CA GLU A 201 -16.77 -17.27 -18.22
C GLU A 201 -16.62 -18.54 -17.37
N SER A 202 -16.11 -19.61 -18.00
CA SER A 202 -15.66 -20.79 -17.27
C SER A 202 -14.25 -20.55 -16.73
N SER A 203 -14.15 -20.20 -15.45
CA SER A 203 -12.86 -19.85 -14.83
C SER A 203 -11.95 -21.06 -14.71
N ALA A 204 -10.71 -20.95 -15.18
CA ALA A 204 -9.66 -21.97 -15.06
C ALA A 204 -9.41 -22.38 -13.60
N GLY A 205 -9.59 -21.45 -12.66
CA GLY A 205 -9.45 -21.73 -11.22
C GLY A 205 -10.46 -22.71 -10.62
N ARG A 206 -11.54 -23.06 -11.34
CA ARG A 206 -12.53 -24.06 -10.90
C ARG A 206 -12.53 -25.34 -11.72
N HIS A 207 -11.89 -25.34 -12.89
CA HIS A 207 -12.01 -26.41 -13.88
C HIS A 207 -10.65 -26.85 -14.39
N GLU A 208 -10.58 -28.11 -14.80
CA GLU A 208 -9.40 -28.63 -15.48
C GLU A 208 -9.20 -27.90 -16.80
N VAL A 209 -7.95 -27.63 -17.16
CA VAL A 209 -7.57 -27.03 -18.43
C VAL A 209 -6.65 -28.01 -19.14
N GLU A 210 -7.04 -28.43 -20.34
CA GLU A 210 -6.23 -29.31 -21.17
C GLU A 210 -4.86 -28.66 -21.47
N ASN A 211 -3.80 -29.46 -21.53
CA ASN A 211 -2.41 -29.00 -21.73
C ASN A 211 -1.81 -28.15 -20.60
N CYS A 212 -2.51 -28.01 -19.48
CA CYS A 212 -1.93 -27.56 -18.21
C CYS A 212 -1.56 -28.76 -17.32
N VAL A 213 -0.60 -28.58 -16.42
CA VAL A 213 -0.41 -29.47 -15.28
C VAL A 213 -1.45 -29.10 -14.24
N ASP A 214 -2.52 -29.89 -14.16
CA ASP A 214 -3.61 -29.64 -13.24
C ASP A 214 -3.26 -30.06 -11.81
N VAL A 215 -3.52 -29.19 -10.84
CA VAL A 215 -3.19 -29.37 -9.43
C VAL A 215 -4.47 -29.21 -8.60
N PRO A 216 -5.16 -30.30 -8.25
CA PRO A 216 -6.41 -30.24 -7.50
C PRO A 216 -6.19 -29.84 -6.03
N MET A 217 -6.85 -28.77 -5.63
CA MET A 217 -6.83 -28.20 -4.28
C MET A 217 -8.18 -28.43 -3.57
N SER A 218 -8.52 -29.70 -3.31
CA SER A 218 -9.76 -30.06 -2.61
C SER A 218 -9.86 -29.35 -1.24
N GLY A 219 -11.03 -28.77 -0.96
CA GLY A 219 -11.32 -28.01 0.25
C GLY A 219 -10.86 -26.56 0.24
N PHE A 220 -10.15 -26.09 -0.80
CA PHE A 220 -9.70 -24.70 -0.88
C PHE A 220 -10.85 -23.78 -1.33
N GLY A 221 -11.14 -22.77 -0.52
CA GLY A 221 -11.87 -21.58 -0.93
C GLY A 221 -10.95 -20.55 -1.61
N HIS A 222 -11.55 -19.46 -2.12
CA HIS A 222 -10.84 -18.46 -2.92
C HIS A 222 -9.68 -17.78 -2.19
N THR A 223 -9.83 -17.54 -0.89
CA THR A 223 -8.89 -16.80 -0.05
C THR A 223 -7.80 -17.66 0.56
N ASP A 224 -7.90 -18.98 0.43
CA ASP A 224 -7.01 -19.92 1.12
C ASP A 224 -5.63 -20.05 0.47
N TYR A 225 -5.52 -19.70 -0.81
CA TYR A 225 -4.30 -19.85 -1.59
C TYR A 225 -3.11 -19.06 -1.07
N TRP A 226 -3.31 -17.84 -0.55
CA TRP A 226 -2.21 -17.05 0.01
C TRP A 226 -1.76 -17.59 1.37
N PRO A 227 -2.63 -17.71 2.39
CA PRO A 227 -2.21 -18.26 3.69
C PRO A 227 -1.63 -19.67 3.61
N GLN A 228 -2.04 -20.47 2.61
CA GLN A 228 -1.59 -21.85 2.40
C GLN A 228 -0.71 -22.00 1.16
N LEU A 229 -0.01 -20.93 0.74
CA LEU A 229 0.82 -20.91 -0.47
C LEU A 229 1.86 -22.04 -0.49
N GLU A 230 2.45 -22.38 0.66
CA GLU A 230 3.40 -23.50 0.76
C GLU A 230 2.79 -24.83 0.29
N GLN A 231 1.53 -25.09 0.66
CA GLN A 231 0.84 -26.32 0.26
C GLN A 231 0.60 -26.35 -1.26
N VAL A 232 0.27 -25.20 -1.86
CA VAL A 232 0.07 -25.07 -3.32
C VAL A 232 1.39 -25.31 -4.07
N LEU A 233 2.49 -24.71 -3.61
CA LEU A 233 3.82 -24.85 -4.21
C LEU A 233 4.32 -26.30 -4.12
N ARG A 234 4.11 -26.95 -2.97
CA ARG A 234 4.50 -28.35 -2.76
C ARG A 234 3.70 -29.29 -3.66
N LYS A 235 2.36 -29.12 -3.72
CA LYS A 235 1.49 -29.97 -4.54
C LYS A 235 1.75 -29.80 -6.03
N SER A 236 2.08 -28.58 -6.47
CA SER A 236 2.42 -28.33 -7.88
C SER A 236 3.83 -28.81 -8.24
N GLY A 237 4.73 -28.96 -7.27
CA GLY A 237 6.14 -29.24 -7.54
C GLY A 237 6.80 -28.09 -8.31
N PHE A 238 6.43 -26.85 -7.97
CA PHE A 238 6.92 -25.63 -8.61
C PHE A 238 8.45 -25.53 -8.46
N HIS A 239 9.21 -25.36 -9.55
CA HIS A 239 10.68 -25.42 -9.52
C HIS A 239 11.33 -24.40 -8.58
N GLY A 240 10.68 -23.25 -8.37
CA GLY A 240 11.17 -22.23 -7.42
C GLY A 240 11.16 -22.70 -5.96
N TYR A 241 10.45 -23.78 -5.64
CA TYR A 241 10.33 -24.35 -4.30
C TYR A 241 11.24 -25.58 -4.16
N GLN A 242 12.44 -25.39 -3.62
CA GLN A 242 13.27 -26.49 -3.16
C GLN A 242 12.71 -26.93 -1.81
N GLY A 243 12.02 -28.08 -1.78
CA GLY A 243 11.31 -28.60 -0.62
C GLY A 243 12.08 -28.41 0.68
N GLY A 244 11.64 -27.45 1.48
CA GLY A 244 12.09 -27.31 2.86
C GLY A 244 11.50 -28.43 3.71
N ILE A 245 12.12 -28.70 4.86
CA ILE A 245 11.46 -29.46 5.93
C ILE A 245 10.11 -28.78 6.14
N PRO A 246 8.99 -29.51 6.04
CA PRO A 246 7.69 -28.90 6.27
C PRO A 246 7.75 -28.17 7.61
N ALA A 247 7.14 -26.98 7.70
CA ALA A 247 6.63 -26.52 8.99
C ALA A 247 5.47 -27.46 9.44
N LEU A 248 5.69 -28.78 9.41
CA LEU A 248 4.85 -29.76 10.05
C LEU A 248 5.08 -29.51 11.53
N ASN A 249 4.08 -28.94 12.18
CA ASN A 249 4.04 -28.78 13.62
C ASN A 249 4.99 -27.72 14.20
N GLN A 250 5.15 -26.56 13.55
CA GLN A 250 5.15 -25.38 14.41
C GLN A 250 3.69 -25.20 14.83
N PRO A 251 3.33 -25.44 16.11
CA PRO A 251 2.04 -24.96 16.58
C PRO A 251 2.05 -23.47 16.28
N LEU A 252 1.25 -23.01 15.30
CA LEU A 252 0.86 -21.60 15.28
C LEU A 252 0.35 -21.36 16.68
N PRO A 253 1.03 -20.54 17.51
CA PRO A 253 0.55 -20.27 18.85
C PRO A 253 -0.83 -19.68 18.63
N THR A 254 -1.86 -20.49 18.87
CA THR A 254 -3.23 -20.06 18.70
C THR A 254 -3.52 -19.26 19.96
N VAL A 255 -2.85 -18.11 20.08
CA VAL A 255 -3.22 -17.08 21.05
C VAL A 255 -4.62 -16.72 20.61
N LYS A 256 -5.62 -17.18 21.38
CA LYS A 256 -7.03 -17.15 21.00
C LYS A 256 -7.54 -15.74 20.64
N THR A 257 -6.78 -14.71 20.99
CA THR A 257 -6.75 -13.39 20.36
C THR A 257 -5.40 -12.76 20.73
N PRO A 258 -4.43 -12.58 19.81
CA PRO A 258 -3.20 -11.89 20.15
C PRO A 258 -3.54 -10.46 20.58
N ASP A 259 -2.88 -9.98 21.65
CA ASP A 259 -3.05 -8.61 22.12
C ASP A 259 -2.76 -7.65 20.96
N PRO A 260 -3.71 -6.75 20.61
CA PRO A 260 -3.57 -5.87 19.45
C PRO A 260 -2.38 -4.92 19.51
N VAL A 261 -1.85 -4.65 20.71
CA VAL A 261 -0.65 -3.83 20.91
C VAL A 261 0.59 -4.60 20.43
N PHE A 262 0.79 -5.81 20.93
CA PHE A 262 1.93 -6.67 20.55
C PHE A 262 1.84 -7.18 19.12
N ALA A 263 0.62 -7.36 18.58
CA ALA A 263 0.42 -7.80 17.21
C ALA A 263 0.77 -6.73 16.15
N ASP A 264 0.96 -5.48 16.56
CA ASP A 264 1.29 -4.36 15.67
C ASP A 264 2.80 -4.16 15.57
N HIS A 265 3.47 -5.15 14.98
CA HIS A 265 4.93 -5.19 14.76
C HIS A 265 5.49 -3.94 14.06
N LEU A 266 4.67 -3.27 13.24
CA LEU A 266 5.09 -2.04 12.55
C LEU A 266 5.33 -0.89 13.52
N LEU A 267 4.66 -0.88 14.67
CA LEU A 267 4.76 0.18 15.68
C LEU A 267 5.45 -0.30 16.95
N TYR A 268 5.01 -1.44 17.52
CA TYR A 268 5.55 -1.95 18.78
C TYR A 268 7.04 -2.27 18.64
N ASP A 269 7.41 -3.13 17.69
CA ASP A 269 8.80 -3.56 17.51
C ASP A 269 9.69 -2.37 17.09
N LEU A 270 9.15 -1.44 16.29
CA LEU A 270 9.86 -0.20 15.94
C LEU A 270 10.17 0.65 17.19
N LEU A 271 9.20 0.83 18.07
CA LEU A 271 9.37 1.57 19.32
C LEU A 271 10.28 0.83 20.30
N GLU A 272 10.24 -0.49 20.32
CA GLU A 272 11.12 -1.31 21.15
C GLU A 272 12.58 -1.17 20.72
N LEU A 273 12.85 -1.27 19.41
CA LEU A 273 14.19 -1.23 18.83
C LEU A 273 14.79 0.19 18.73
N THR A 274 13.96 1.24 18.76
CA THR A 274 14.47 2.62 18.67
C THR A 274 15.03 3.15 19.99
N SER A 275 15.89 4.16 19.91
CA SER A 275 16.53 4.76 21.09
C SER A 275 15.53 5.48 22.00
N GLY A 276 15.84 5.55 23.30
CA GLY A 276 15.04 6.30 24.27
C GLY A 276 14.78 7.76 23.86
N ARG A 277 15.79 8.44 23.30
CA ARG A 277 15.65 9.83 22.81
C ARG A 277 14.59 9.98 21.72
N ILE A 278 14.52 9.03 20.79
CA ILE A 278 13.51 9.04 19.72
C ILE A 278 12.13 8.73 20.31
N ARG A 279 12.04 7.75 21.21
CA ARG A 279 10.79 7.45 21.94
C ARG A 279 10.27 8.67 22.70
N ASP A 280 11.14 9.43 23.35
CA ASP A 280 10.76 10.64 24.08
C ASP A 280 10.15 11.71 23.16
N GLN A 281 10.63 11.83 21.92
CA GLN A 281 9.99 12.71 20.92
C GLN A 281 8.61 12.20 20.50
N VAL A 282 8.42 10.88 20.35
CA VAL A 282 7.09 10.31 20.10
C VAL A 282 6.16 10.62 21.29
N VAL A 283 6.60 10.36 22.51
CA VAL A 283 5.84 10.66 23.75
C VAL A 283 5.46 12.13 23.82
N LYS A 284 6.40 13.04 23.53
CA LYS A 284 6.20 14.50 23.52
C LYS A 284 5.01 14.89 22.63
N HIS A 285 4.96 14.38 21.39
CA HIS A 285 3.88 14.71 20.46
C HIS A 285 2.57 13.96 20.74
N VAL A 286 2.62 12.70 21.19
CA VAL A 286 1.40 11.98 21.57
C VAL A 286 0.70 12.67 22.76
N ARG A 287 1.47 13.11 23.76
CA ARG A 287 0.96 13.86 24.93
C ARG A 287 0.37 15.23 24.59
N SER A 288 0.66 15.81 23.43
CA SER A 288 0.04 17.08 23.05
C SER A 288 -1.43 16.93 22.68
N SER A 289 -1.93 15.70 22.51
CA SER A 289 -3.35 15.45 22.32
C SER A 289 -4.11 15.46 23.64
N SER A 290 -5.27 16.12 23.67
CA SER A 290 -6.19 16.02 24.80
C SER A 290 -6.85 14.64 24.94
N TRP A 291 -6.63 13.72 23.99
CA TRP A 291 -7.14 12.35 24.01
C TRP A 291 -6.11 11.32 24.49
N ALA A 292 -4.87 11.74 24.76
CA ALA A 292 -3.84 10.86 25.29
C ALA A 292 -3.78 10.91 26.82
N SER A 293 -3.56 9.75 27.44
CA SER A 293 -3.47 9.57 28.90
C SER A 293 -2.11 9.00 29.34
N LEU A 294 -1.03 9.45 28.71
CA LEU A 294 0.33 9.00 29.00
C LEU A 294 0.94 9.67 30.25
N GLU A 295 1.16 8.89 31.31
CA GLU A 295 1.88 9.30 32.54
C GLU A 295 3.39 9.49 32.31
N ILE A 296 4.18 9.86 33.33
CA ILE A 296 5.61 10.24 33.19
C ILE A 296 6.51 9.03 32.84
N GLU A 297 6.28 7.87 33.44
CA GLU A 297 6.99 6.61 33.13
C GLU A 297 6.15 5.76 32.15
N ASN A 298 6.50 5.79 30.86
CA ASN A 298 5.76 5.03 29.85
C ASN A 298 6.54 3.83 29.37
N SER A 299 5.97 2.65 29.58
CA SER A 299 6.42 1.45 28.87
C SER A 299 6.11 1.56 27.38
N VAL A 300 6.87 0.84 26.54
CA VAL A 300 6.63 0.73 25.09
C VAL A 300 5.19 0.26 24.81
N TYR A 301 4.66 -0.60 25.68
CA TYR A 301 3.28 -1.06 25.61
C TYR A 301 2.27 0.08 25.75
N LEU A 302 2.39 0.91 26.80
CA LEU A 302 1.46 2.02 27.02
C LEU A 302 1.57 3.06 25.90
N LEU A 303 2.78 3.37 25.45
CA LEU A 303 2.99 4.29 24.32
C LEU A 303 2.33 3.78 23.04
N THR A 304 2.53 2.50 22.71
CA THR A 304 1.90 1.88 21.53
C THR A 304 0.37 1.91 21.64
N LYS A 305 -0.17 1.50 22.79
CA LYS A 305 -1.62 1.49 23.03
C LYS A 305 -2.24 2.88 22.88
N GLU A 306 -1.65 3.90 23.48
CA GLU A 306 -2.16 5.27 23.40
C GLU A 306 -2.06 5.82 21.97
N PHE A 307 -0.96 5.55 21.27
CA PHE A 307 -0.83 5.89 19.85
C PHE A 307 -1.95 5.25 19.01
N GLN A 308 -2.21 3.95 19.23
CA GLN A 308 -3.29 3.24 18.53
C GLN A 308 -4.68 3.82 18.85
N LEU A 309 -4.92 4.25 20.09
CA LEU A 309 -6.19 4.85 20.54
C LEU A 309 -6.42 6.26 20.00
N LEU A 310 -5.36 7.04 19.76
CA LEU A 310 -5.46 8.32 19.05
C LEU A 310 -5.91 8.14 17.60
N GLY A 311 -5.60 6.99 17.00
CA GLY A 311 -6.04 6.61 15.67
C GLY A 311 -7.53 6.32 15.61
N GLY A 312 -8.28 7.01 14.75
CA GLY A 312 -9.71 6.78 14.57
C GLY A 312 -10.58 7.59 15.54
N HIS A 313 -11.87 7.28 15.58
CA HIS A 313 -12.82 7.98 16.46
C HIS A 313 -12.90 7.28 17.81
N CYS A 314 -12.85 8.02 18.92
CA CYS A 314 -12.83 7.48 20.28
C CYS A 314 -13.99 6.50 20.56
N LEU A 315 -15.22 6.84 20.16
CA LEU A 315 -16.39 5.96 20.29
C LEU A 315 -16.26 4.65 19.49
N VAL A 316 -15.63 4.70 18.32
CA VAL A 316 -15.43 3.52 17.47
C VAL A 316 -14.35 2.62 18.08
N ASN A 317 -13.30 3.21 18.64
CA ASN A 317 -12.26 2.46 19.35
C ASN A 317 -12.80 1.81 20.63
N LEU A 318 -13.68 2.52 21.36
CA LEU A 318 -14.40 1.99 22.51
C LEU A 318 -15.27 0.79 22.12
N ALA A 319 -16.08 0.92 21.05
CA ALA A 319 -16.91 -0.17 20.54
C ALA A 319 -16.09 -1.37 20.05
N ARG A 320 -14.89 -1.13 19.49
CA ARG A 320 -13.95 -2.18 19.06
C ARG A 320 -13.18 -2.80 20.23
N GLY A 321 -13.18 -2.16 21.41
CA GLY A 321 -12.34 -2.52 22.56
C GLY A 321 -10.84 -2.35 22.34
N ARG A 322 -10.42 -1.69 21.24
CA ARG A 322 -9.01 -1.45 20.87
C ARG A 322 -8.85 -0.30 19.88
N GLY A 323 -7.65 0.27 19.86
CA GLY A 323 -7.21 1.26 18.87
C GLY A 323 -7.01 0.67 17.46
N LEU A 324 -6.65 1.54 16.52
CA LEU A 324 -6.30 1.15 15.16
C LEU A 324 -4.84 0.69 15.09
N LYS A 325 -4.54 -0.29 14.23
CA LYS A 325 -3.14 -0.64 13.92
C LYS A 325 -2.45 0.52 13.21
N TYR A 326 -1.13 0.59 13.28
CA TYR A 326 -0.35 1.66 12.70
C TYR A 326 -0.60 1.86 11.20
N VAL A 327 -0.64 0.78 10.41
CA VAL A 327 -0.95 0.87 8.98
C VAL A 327 -2.34 1.47 8.72
N GLN A 328 -3.33 1.17 9.58
CA GLN A 328 -4.69 1.70 9.47
C GLN A 328 -4.72 3.19 9.84
N ILE A 329 -3.89 3.61 10.79
CA ILE A 329 -3.70 5.03 11.12
C ILE A 329 -3.10 5.77 9.93
N LEU A 330 -2.07 5.21 9.29
CA LEU A 330 -1.49 5.81 8.08
C LEU A 330 -2.52 5.92 6.96
N LEU A 331 -3.35 4.88 6.75
CA LEU A 331 -4.41 4.89 5.72
C LEU A 331 -5.46 5.97 6.01
N MET A 332 -5.89 6.08 7.26
CA MET A 332 -6.79 7.13 7.72
C MET A 332 -6.21 8.54 7.48
N LEU A 333 -4.92 8.74 7.79
CA LEU A 333 -4.25 10.02 7.55
C LEU A 333 -4.09 10.30 6.05
N ALA A 334 -3.76 9.29 5.24
CA ALA A 334 -3.68 9.41 3.78
C ALA A 334 -5.03 9.79 3.17
N GLU A 335 -6.13 9.22 3.65
CA GLU A 335 -7.49 9.61 3.24
C GLU A 335 -7.78 11.07 3.61
N HIS A 336 -7.40 11.51 4.82
CA HIS A 336 -7.58 12.90 5.26
C HIS A 336 -6.81 13.92 4.39
N TYR A 337 -5.66 13.52 3.85
CA TYR A 337 -4.85 14.34 2.94
C TYR A 337 -5.14 14.11 1.44
N ASP A 338 -6.17 13.31 1.12
CA ASP A 338 -6.58 12.98 -0.26
C ASP A 338 -5.44 12.33 -1.07
N LEU A 339 -4.73 11.39 -0.45
CA LEU A 339 -3.57 10.68 -1.03
C LEU A 339 -3.89 9.26 -1.52
N VAL A 340 -5.16 8.85 -1.47
CA VAL A 340 -5.59 7.46 -1.74
C VAL A 340 -5.15 6.99 -3.12
N SER A 341 -5.13 7.89 -4.11
CA SER A 341 -4.71 7.56 -5.48
C SER A 341 -3.20 7.32 -5.61
N GLU A 342 -2.40 8.03 -4.81
CA GLU A 342 -0.94 7.97 -4.80
C GLU A 342 -0.41 6.82 -3.94
N LEU A 343 -1.25 6.23 -3.08
CA LEU A 343 -0.88 5.05 -2.28
C LEU A 343 -0.50 3.85 -3.15
N HIS A 344 -1.01 3.77 -4.38
CA HIS A 344 -0.63 2.69 -5.31
C HIS A 344 0.89 2.65 -5.54
N ASP A 345 1.54 3.81 -5.56
CA ASP A 345 3.00 3.93 -5.76
C ASP A 345 3.83 3.53 -4.52
N CYS A 346 3.18 3.10 -3.43
CA CYS A 346 3.82 2.69 -2.17
C CYS A 346 3.67 1.19 -1.94
N ALA A 347 4.73 0.41 -2.09
CA ALA A 347 4.77 -1.01 -1.75
C ALA A 347 5.16 -1.27 -0.28
N GLN A 348 5.83 -0.31 0.36
CA GLN A 348 6.27 -0.43 1.75
C GLN A 348 5.73 0.70 2.63
N VAL A 349 5.61 0.43 3.93
CA VAL A 349 5.15 1.39 4.95
C VAL A 349 6.02 2.66 4.95
N ILE A 350 7.34 2.54 4.84
CA ILE A 350 8.24 3.70 4.77
C ILE A 350 7.97 4.61 3.57
N GLU A 351 7.53 4.05 2.43
CA GLU A 351 7.20 4.84 1.24
C GLU A 351 5.88 5.61 1.45
N MET A 352 4.94 5.02 2.19
CA MET A 352 3.67 5.64 2.58
C MET A 352 3.88 6.73 3.63
N GLU A 353 4.74 6.49 4.63
CA GLU A 353 5.18 7.48 5.60
C GLU A 353 5.85 8.65 4.87
N ALA A 354 6.81 8.40 3.98
CA ALA A 354 7.47 9.44 3.18
C ALA A 354 6.47 10.27 2.36
N LEU A 355 5.51 9.62 1.69
CA LEU A 355 4.46 10.30 0.93
C LEU A 355 3.61 11.19 1.83
N LEU A 356 3.13 10.66 2.96
CA LEU A 356 2.28 11.38 3.91
C LEU A 356 3.04 12.58 4.51
N ILE A 357 4.25 12.36 5.01
CA ILE A 357 5.06 13.39 5.66
C ILE A 357 5.43 14.48 4.65
N SER A 358 5.85 14.13 3.43
CA SER A 358 6.10 15.14 2.39
C SER A 358 4.86 15.97 2.08
N LYS A 359 3.68 15.35 2.05
CA LYS A 359 2.42 16.08 1.85
C LYS A 359 2.11 17.00 3.02
N CYS A 360 2.29 16.55 4.27
CA CYS A 360 2.06 17.36 5.46
C CYS A 360 2.97 18.60 5.47
N PHE A 361 4.28 18.43 5.27
CA PHE A 361 5.22 19.56 5.19
C PHE A 361 4.90 20.50 4.03
N ARG A 362 4.56 19.96 2.86
CA ARG A 362 4.17 20.78 1.70
C ARG A 362 2.89 21.59 1.97
N SER A 363 1.89 20.99 2.61
CA SER A 363 0.65 21.67 2.97
C SER A 363 0.88 22.78 3.99
N SER A 364 1.77 22.58 4.97
CA SER A 364 2.04 23.56 6.03
C SER A 364 3.01 24.68 5.61
N PHE A 365 4.02 24.38 4.80
CA PHE A 365 5.12 25.32 4.51
C PHE A 365 5.32 25.63 3.02
N GLY A 366 4.59 24.96 2.13
CA GLY A 366 4.70 25.12 0.68
C GLY A 366 5.74 24.20 0.02
N GLU A 367 5.85 24.32 -1.31
CA GLU A 367 6.63 23.39 -2.14
C GLU A 367 8.15 23.51 -1.98
N GLY A 368 8.65 24.68 -1.56
CA GLY A 368 10.09 24.92 -1.37
C GLY A 368 10.66 24.43 -0.04
N HIS A 369 9.83 23.80 0.81
CA HIS A 369 10.29 23.22 2.06
C HIS A 369 11.13 21.97 1.79
N VAL A 370 12.27 21.84 2.48
CA VAL A 370 13.23 20.75 2.32
C VAL A 370 12.61 19.35 2.45
N LEU A 371 11.65 19.16 3.35
CA LEU A 371 10.91 17.89 3.53
C LEU A 371 9.63 17.79 2.67
N GLY A 372 9.30 18.81 1.86
CA GLY A 372 8.07 18.87 1.05
C GLY A 372 8.13 18.08 -0.25
N ALA A 373 9.31 17.60 -0.67
CA ALA A 373 9.52 16.82 -1.89
C ALA A 373 9.76 15.33 -1.57
N ARG A 374 8.87 14.46 -2.07
CA ARG A 374 8.90 13.01 -1.80
C ARG A 374 10.17 12.32 -2.30
N THR A 375 10.66 12.69 -3.48
CA THR A 375 11.81 12.02 -4.11
C THR A 375 13.09 12.22 -3.32
N ASP A 376 13.19 13.34 -2.62
CA ASP A 376 14.44 13.78 -2.00
C ASP A 376 14.39 13.66 -0.48
N ILE A 377 13.21 13.41 0.12
CA ILE A 377 13.02 13.44 1.57
C ILE A 377 14.02 12.54 2.33
N VAL A 378 14.33 11.36 1.78
CA VAL A 378 15.30 10.43 2.37
C VAL A 378 16.71 11.00 2.35
N ALA A 379 17.15 11.53 1.19
CA ALA A 379 18.46 12.17 1.07
C ALA A 379 18.58 13.43 1.95
N GLN A 380 17.49 14.19 2.06
CA GLN A 380 17.44 15.37 2.93
C GLN A 380 17.50 15.00 4.41
N MET A 381 16.84 13.90 4.82
CA MET A 381 16.93 13.39 6.19
C MET A 381 18.33 12.87 6.53
N ASP A 382 19.02 12.25 5.57
CA ASP A 382 20.39 11.79 5.76
C ASP A 382 21.38 12.96 5.91
N ALA A 383 21.16 14.04 5.16
CA ALA A 383 21.94 15.27 5.25
C ALA A 383 21.64 16.13 6.50
N MET A 384 20.57 15.83 7.25
CA MET A 384 20.18 16.57 8.46
C MET A 384 20.69 15.92 9.74
N THR A 385 21.05 16.76 10.71
CA THR A 385 21.24 16.28 12.09
C THR A 385 19.90 15.85 12.68
N GLU A 386 19.93 14.88 13.61
CA GLU A 386 18.75 14.43 14.35
C GLU A 386 17.99 15.61 14.98
N LYS A 387 18.72 16.49 15.68
CA LYS A 387 18.16 17.71 16.28
C LYS A 387 17.48 18.60 15.23
N GLY A 388 18.15 18.84 14.11
CA GLY A 388 17.61 19.67 13.03
C GLY A 388 16.34 19.08 12.41
N TYR A 389 16.23 17.76 12.32
CA TYR A 389 15.00 17.10 11.87
C TYR A 389 13.86 17.29 12.86
N PHE A 390 14.10 17.06 14.16
CA PHE A 390 13.07 17.23 15.20
C PHE A 390 12.60 18.69 15.34
N GLU A 391 13.47 19.68 15.12
CA GLU A 391 13.07 21.08 15.04
C GLU A 391 12.07 21.34 13.89
N GLN A 392 12.22 20.67 12.73
CA GLN A 392 11.22 20.77 11.65
C GLN A 392 9.91 20.09 12.03
N VAL A 393 9.95 18.97 12.75
CA VAL A 393 8.75 18.28 13.24
C VAL A 393 8.01 19.12 14.29
N ASP A 394 8.73 19.81 15.17
CA ASP A 394 8.16 20.75 16.14
C ASP A 394 7.48 21.95 15.46
N ALA A 395 8.11 22.49 14.40
CA ALA A 395 7.50 23.52 13.58
C ALA A 395 6.22 23.00 12.90
N LEU A 396 6.23 21.76 12.39
CA LEU A 396 5.05 21.13 11.81
C LEU A 396 3.93 20.99 12.85
N ALA A 397 4.24 20.47 14.03
CA ALA A 397 3.28 20.34 15.12
C ALA A 397 2.64 21.69 15.47
N THR A 398 3.45 22.75 15.57
CA THR A 398 2.98 24.12 15.83
C THR A 398 2.05 24.61 14.72
N SER A 399 2.40 24.37 13.45
CA SER A 399 1.56 24.77 12.30
C SER A 399 0.17 24.12 12.33
N LEU A 400 0.06 22.91 12.90
CA LEU A 400 -1.18 22.14 12.97
C LEU A 400 -2.03 22.43 14.21
N THR A 401 -1.67 23.44 15.02
CA THR A 401 -2.49 23.89 16.14
C THR A 401 -3.46 24.99 15.73
N MET A 402 -4.63 25.07 16.38
CA MET A 402 -5.63 26.11 16.10
C MET A 402 -5.08 27.53 16.25
N THR A 403 -4.20 27.76 17.23
CA THR A 403 -3.62 29.05 17.54
C THR A 403 -2.76 29.61 16.41
N SER A 404 -2.17 28.75 15.55
CA SER A 404 -1.40 29.21 14.38
C SER A 404 -2.28 29.92 13.34
N TYR A 405 -3.56 29.55 13.24
CA TYR A 405 -4.52 30.14 12.30
C TYR A 405 -5.15 31.46 12.78
N PHE A 406 -5.11 31.70 14.09
CA PHE A 406 -5.61 32.95 14.70
C PHE A 406 -4.48 33.93 15.03
N SER A 407 -3.22 33.55 14.80
CA SER A 407 -2.08 34.44 14.96
C SER A 407 -2.06 35.46 13.81
N THR A 408 -2.13 36.74 14.16
CA THR A 408 -2.16 37.88 13.24
C THR A 408 -0.86 38.02 12.43
N SER A 409 -0.95 38.74 11.30
CA SER A 409 0.10 38.95 10.28
C SER A 409 1.43 39.60 10.76
N GLU A 410 1.61 39.82 12.06
CA GLU A 410 2.83 40.38 12.66
C GLU A 410 3.72 39.34 13.37
N ALA A 411 3.30 38.07 13.42
CA ALA A 411 4.19 37.00 13.90
C ALA A 411 5.33 36.77 12.90
N PRO A 412 6.61 36.74 13.33
CA PRO A 412 7.73 36.43 12.45
C PRO A 412 7.49 35.06 11.79
N LYS A 413 7.63 34.99 10.45
CA LYS A 413 7.55 33.72 9.73
C LYS A 413 8.55 32.75 10.37
N PRO A 414 8.15 31.51 10.69
CA PRO A 414 9.11 30.53 11.18
C PRO A 414 10.23 30.38 10.15
N ASP A 415 11.47 30.61 10.57
CA ASP A 415 12.65 30.38 9.75
C ASP A 415 12.82 28.86 9.57
N TYR A 416 12.34 28.32 8.45
CA TYR A 416 12.55 26.93 8.06
C TYR A 416 13.50 26.86 6.86
N ARG A 417 14.23 25.75 6.74
CA ARG A 417 15.19 25.54 5.65
C ARG A 417 14.44 25.40 4.32
N THR A 418 14.69 26.34 3.42
CA THR A 418 14.22 26.31 2.04
C THR A 418 15.33 25.83 1.12
N THR A 419 14.98 25.06 0.09
CA THR A 419 15.90 24.80 -1.02
C THR A 419 16.03 26.09 -1.83
N ALA A 420 17.25 26.62 -1.96
CA ALA A 420 17.50 27.89 -2.64
C ALA A 420 16.95 27.87 -4.08
N PRO A 421 16.06 28.81 -4.47
CA PRO A 421 15.69 28.97 -5.86
C PRO A 421 16.83 29.64 -6.65
N ALA A 422 17.02 29.24 -7.91
CA ALA A 422 17.88 29.96 -8.83
C ALA A 422 17.41 31.42 -8.95
N ARG A 423 18.35 32.37 -8.79
CA ARG A 423 18.12 33.81 -8.82
C ARG A 423 17.33 34.23 -10.07
N ALA A 424 16.15 34.81 -9.87
CA ALA A 424 15.55 35.75 -10.80
C ALA A 424 15.48 37.13 -10.12
N SER A 425 15.87 38.14 -10.89
CA SER A 425 16.20 39.50 -10.50
C SER A 425 15.04 40.31 -9.92
N LYS A 426 15.40 41.22 -9.01
CA LYS A 426 14.57 42.27 -8.42
C LYS A 426 13.95 43.17 -9.48
N GLU A 427 12.65 43.41 -9.39
CA GLU A 427 12.07 44.72 -9.70
C GLU A 427 10.98 45.04 -8.69
N LEU A 428 11.12 46.23 -8.08
CA LEU A 428 10.32 46.76 -7.00
C LEU A 428 9.32 47.73 -7.63
N THR A 429 8.03 47.39 -7.65
CA THR A 429 6.96 48.36 -7.95
C THR A 429 6.12 48.60 -6.70
N LEU A 430 6.21 49.85 -6.24
CA LEU A 430 5.51 50.41 -5.10
C LEU A 430 4.15 50.89 -5.62
N ILE A 431 3.04 50.27 -5.18
CA ILE A 431 1.69 50.80 -5.43
C ILE A 431 0.89 50.82 -4.13
N SER A 432 0.36 52.01 -3.90
CA SER A 432 -0.38 52.54 -2.76
C SER A 432 -1.67 51.77 -2.41
N ALA A 433 -2.04 51.90 -1.14
CA ALA A 433 -3.29 51.45 -0.55
C ALA A 433 -4.50 52.15 -1.19
N SER A 434 -5.36 51.38 -1.88
CA SER A 434 -6.81 51.57 -1.99
C SER A 434 -7.40 50.61 -3.04
N ALA A 435 -7.81 49.40 -2.65
CA ALA A 435 -8.75 48.55 -3.41
C ALA A 435 -9.13 47.28 -2.62
N LEU A 436 -9.96 47.45 -1.59
CA LEU A 436 -10.79 46.37 -1.06
C LEU A 436 -11.94 46.16 -2.05
N SER A 437 -11.83 45.16 -2.94
CA SER A 437 -12.94 44.41 -3.60
C SER A 437 -12.61 43.87 -5.00
N THR A 438 -11.53 43.09 -5.19
CA THR A 438 -11.39 42.13 -6.33
C THR A 438 -10.11 41.29 -6.22
N PHE A 439 -10.02 40.42 -5.21
CA PHE A 439 -8.94 39.40 -5.10
C PHE A 439 -9.52 38.01 -4.74
N ALA A 440 -10.62 37.63 -5.38
CA ALA A 440 -11.14 36.26 -5.33
C ALA A 440 -10.62 35.38 -6.48
N GLU A 441 -9.79 35.91 -7.38
CA GLU A 441 -9.22 35.16 -8.49
C GLU A 441 -7.69 35.16 -8.41
N LEU A 442 -7.10 33.96 -8.50
CA LEU A 442 -5.67 33.61 -8.42
C LEU A 442 -5.07 33.27 -7.04
N ILE A 443 -5.86 32.76 -6.09
CA ILE A 443 -5.29 31.81 -5.12
C ILE A 443 -5.38 30.42 -5.76
N PRO A 444 -4.27 29.70 -5.98
CA PRO A 444 -4.33 28.33 -6.48
C PRO A 444 -5.29 27.52 -5.59
N THR A 445 -6.30 26.91 -6.18
CA THR A 445 -7.31 26.09 -5.48
C THR A 445 -6.69 25.06 -4.54
N GLN A 446 -5.47 24.60 -4.85
CA GLN A 446 -4.65 23.73 -4.00
C GLN A 446 -4.25 24.37 -2.66
N ARG A 447 -3.93 25.66 -2.60
CA ARG A 447 -3.58 26.35 -1.34
C ARG A 447 -4.79 26.51 -0.43
N ILE A 448 -5.96 26.79 -1.01
CA ILE A 448 -7.23 26.84 -0.25
C ILE A 448 -7.55 25.45 0.29
N LYS A 449 -7.43 24.40 -0.55
CA LYS A 449 -7.63 23.01 -0.12
C LYS A 449 -6.66 22.62 1.00
N ALA A 450 -5.38 22.96 0.89
CA ALA A 450 -4.37 22.71 1.92
C ALA A 450 -4.67 23.44 3.23
N ALA A 451 -5.06 24.72 3.16
CA ALA A 451 -5.47 25.51 4.33
C ALA A 451 -6.70 24.89 5.02
N VAL A 452 -7.69 24.44 4.25
CA VAL A 452 -8.88 23.74 4.78
C VAL A 452 -8.51 22.40 5.40
N THR A 453 -7.64 21.60 4.78
CA THR A 453 -7.20 20.31 5.33
C THR A 453 -6.41 20.49 6.63
N ASN A 454 -5.49 21.44 6.67
CA ASN A 454 -4.71 21.71 7.88
C ASN A 454 -5.57 22.32 9.00
N LEU A 455 -6.55 23.18 8.66
CA LEU A 455 -7.55 23.63 9.62
C LEU A 455 -8.35 22.44 10.17
N LYS A 456 -8.82 21.52 9.31
CA LYS A 456 -9.50 20.28 9.75
C LYS A 456 -8.60 19.41 10.64
N SER A 457 -7.30 19.32 10.34
CA SER A 457 -6.33 18.64 11.22
C SER A 457 -6.24 19.32 12.58
N ALA A 458 -6.22 20.67 12.61
CA ALA A 458 -6.17 21.46 13.83
C ALA A 458 -7.46 21.36 14.67
N VAL A 459 -8.63 21.13 14.05
CA VAL A 459 -9.90 20.90 14.76
C VAL A 459 -9.94 19.52 15.42
N LYS A 460 -9.22 18.52 14.88
CA LYS A 460 -9.24 17.14 15.36
C LYS A 460 -8.05 16.91 16.33
N PRO A 461 -8.25 16.87 17.66
CA PRO A 461 -7.16 16.81 18.64
C PRO A 461 -6.23 15.60 18.47
N GLY A 462 -6.71 14.50 17.88
CA GLY A 462 -5.87 13.33 17.58
C GLY A 462 -4.91 13.55 16.40
N TYR A 463 -5.31 14.30 15.36
CA TYR A 463 -4.52 14.38 14.11
C TYR A 463 -3.31 15.30 14.25
N SER A 464 -3.48 16.44 14.95
CA SER A 464 -2.39 17.38 15.24
C SER A 464 -1.28 16.76 16.09
N ALA A 465 -1.58 15.73 16.89
CA ALA A 465 -0.61 14.94 17.64
C ALA A 465 -0.04 13.76 16.83
N LEU A 466 -0.90 13.04 16.08
CA LEU A 466 -0.49 11.88 15.31
C LEU A 466 0.48 12.22 14.17
N ILE A 467 0.24 13.31 13.42
CA ILE A 467 1.08 13.68 12.27
C ILE A 467 2.56 13.89 12.66
N PRO A 468 2.89 14.72 13.66
CA PRO A 468 4.29 14.85 14.09
C PRO A 468 4.84 13.56 14.70
N ALA A 469 4.03 12.80 15.45
CA ALA A 469 4.48 11.50 15.98
C ALA A 469 4.81 10.49 14.85
N VAL A 470 4.02 10.44 13.77
CA VAL A 470 4.32 9.66 12.56
C VAL A 470 5.61 10.15 11.89
N ALA A 471 5.89 11.47 11.88
CA ALA A 471 7.15 11.99 11.34
C ALA A 471 8.37 11.48 12.14
N ILE A 472 8.26 11.42 13.47
CA ILE A 472 9.30 10.82 14.32
C ILE A 472 9.46 9.33 14.04
N LEU A 473 8.35 8.58 13.88
CA LEU A 473 8.39 7.15 13.55
C LEU A 473 9.00 6.89 12.17
N PHE A 474 8.71 7.74 11.19
CA PHE A 474 9.33 7.69 9.87
C PHE A 474 10.86 7.87 9.96
N TYR A 475 11.33 8.83 10.75
CA TYR A 475 12.76 8.99 11.04
C TYR A 475 13.37 7.76 11.72
N ALA A 476 12.68 7.20 12.72
CA ALA A 476 13.12 6.00 13.41
C ALA A 476 13.27 4.81 12.44
N ARG A 477 12.25 4.59 11.60
CA ARG A 477 12.23 3.51 10.61
C ARG A 477 13.29 3.68 9.54
N PHE A 478 13.55 4.93 9.12
CA PHE A 478 14.65 5.25 8.22
C PHE A 478 16.01 4.90 8.84
N LYS A 479 16.25 5.26 10.11
CA LYS A 479 17.54 4.99 10.79
C LYS A 479 17.79 3.51 11.10
N LEU A 480 16.75 2.71 11.22
CA LEU A 480 16.84 1.26 11.44
C LEU A 480 16.94 0.45 10.14
N ASP A 481 17.01 1.11 8.98
CA ASP A 481 17.08 0.47 7.66
C ASP A 481 16.04 -0.63 7.49
N ASN A 482 14.77 -0.21 7.38
CA ASN A 482 13.47 -0.91 7.27
C ASN A 482 13.39 -2.36 6.70
N GLU A 483 14.47 -2.97 6.22
CA GLU A 483 14.60 -4.42 5.99
C GLU A 483 14.52 -5.25 7.29
N GLY A 484 14.81 -4.68 8.47
CA GLY A 484 14.88 -5.42 9.76
C GLY A 484 13.58 -5.56 10.58
N LEU A 485 12.43 -5.08 10.10
CA LEU A 485 11.14 -5.10 10.82
C LEU A 485 10.10 -6.06 10.20
N LEU A 486 10.57 -7.13 9.54
CA LEU A 486 9.74 -8.09 8.79
C LEU A 486 9.65 -9.45 9.45
#